data_AF-A0A9P0PFX3-F1
#
_entry.id   AF-A0A9P0PFX3-F1
#
_cell.length_a   1.000
_cell.length_b   1.000
_cell.length_c   1.000
_cell.angle_alpha   90.00
_cell.angle_beta   90.00
_cell.angle_gamma   90.00
#
_symmetry.space_group_name_H-M   'P 1'
#
loop_
_entity.id
_entity.type
_entity.pdbx_description
1 polymer ?
#
loop_
_entity_poly.entity_id
_entity_poly.type
_entity_poly.pdbx_seq_one_letter_code
_entity_poly.pdbx_strand_id
1 'polypeptide(L)'
;MYSHLIEQHSSMVLEINTVHKRNVIDKREGAHVFYVGGELFRFNIKGSEQSPSYKFSMSHLGMVEGEPKYCYNLQILDQSELGLQFSITQPCQCLSNRGNSNALSIPYEMLRPFVGETSYFNYKINIVKIQVTN
;
A
#
# COMPACT_ATOMS: atom_id res chain seq x y z
N MET A 1 -4.52 14.05 -15.11
CA MET A 1 -4.16 12.71 -14.60
C MET A 1 -5.28 12.14 -13.74
N TYR A 2 -5.72 12.81 -12.68
CA TYR A 2 -6.83 12.33 -11.84
C TYR A 2 -8.14 12.10 -12.61
N SER A 3 -8.60 13.07 -13.41
CA SER A 3 -9.83 12.94 -14.21
C SER A 3 -9.78 11.72 -15.14
N HIS A 4 -8.66 11.52 -15.83
CA HIS A 4 -8.43 10.34 -16.66
C HIS A 4 -8.48 9.03 -15.87
N LEU A 5 -7.89 8.99 -14.66
CA LEU A 5 -7.92 7.80 -13.80
C LEU A 5 -9.34 7.48 -13.33
N ILE A 6 -10.14 8.48 -12.98
CA ILE A 6 -11.54 8.27 -12.62
C ILE A 6 -12.34 7.79 -13.84
N GLU A 7 -12.15 8.42 -14.99
CA GLU A 7 -12.94 8.14 -16.19
C GLU A 7 -12.62 6.77 -16.81
N GLN A 8 -11.34 6.38 -16.82
CA GLN A 8 -10.87 5.18 -17.54
C GLN A 8 -10.49 4.03 -16.62
N HIS A 9 -10.19 4.30 -15.34
CA HIS A 9 -9.62 3.33 -14.40
C HIS A 9 -10.24 3.45 -13.00
N SER A 10 -11.53 3.79 -12.89
CA SER A 10 -12.23 4.01 -11.62
C SER A 10 -12.05 2.87 -10.60
N SER A 11 -11.97 1.62 -11.06
CA SER A 11 -11.77 0.45 -10.22
C SER A 11 -10.40 0.39 -9.52
N MET A 12 -9.42 1.18 -9.97
CA MET A 12 -8.12 1.31 -9.33
C MET A 12 -8.13 2.32 -8.19
N VAL A 13 -9.13 3.20 -8.13
CA VAL A 13 -9.22 4.26 -7.12
C VAL A 13 -9.72 3.68 -5.81
N LEU A 14 -8.95 3.86 -4.74
CA LEU A 14 -9.29 3.43 -3.39
C LEU A 14 -9.38 4.63 -2.44
N GLU A 15 -10.23 4.49 -1.43
CA GLU A 15 -10.33 5.45 -0.32
C GLU A 15 -9.36 5.08 0.80
N ILE A 16 -8.74 6.09 1.42
CA ILE A 16 -7.91 5.87 2.60
C ILE A 16 -8.74 5.35 3.78
N ASN A 17 -8.09 4.67 4.71
CA ASN A 17 -8.71 4.11 5.93
C ASN A 17 -9.85 3.11 5.68
N THR A 18 -9.98 2.61 4.45
CA THR A 18 -10.94 1.58 4.07
C THR A 18 -10.30 0.20 4.10
N VAL A 19 -11.06 -0.82 4.51
CA VAL A 19 -10.60 -2.21 4.52
C VAL A 19 -10.58 -2.75 3.10
N HIS A 20 -9.42 -3.23 2.67
CA HIS A 20 -9.22 -3.92 1.41
C HIS A 20 -8.77 -5.37 1.64
N LYS A 21 -9.04 -6.23 0.67
CA LYS A 21 -8.71 -7.66 0.72
C LYS A 21 -7.66 -7.99 -0.32
N ARG A 22 -6.63 -8.76 0.06
CA ARG A 22 -5.65 -9.30 -0.88
C ARG A 22 -5.66 -10.82 -0.85
N ASN A 23 -5.88 -11.45 -2.00
CA ASN A 23 -5.73 -12.90 -2.15
C ASN A 23 -4.24 -13.27 -2.06
N VAL A 24 -3.90 -14.22 -1.20
CA VAL A 24 -2.51 -14.68 -1.00
C VAL A 24 -2.02 -15.65 -2.07
N ILE A 25 -2.93 -16.19 -2.88
CA ILE A 25 -2.61 -17.02 -4.03
C ILE A 25 -2.22 -16.12 -5.22
N ASP A 26 -2.84 -14.94 -5.36
CA ASP A 26 -2.48 -14.01 -6.42
C ASP A 26 -1.12 -13.35 -6.15
N LYS A 27 -0.14 -13.67 -6.99
CA LYS A 27 1.22 -13.10 -6.94
C LYS A 27 1.40 -11.90 -7.88
N ARG A 28 0.45 -11.64 -8.79
CA ARG A 28 0.52 -10.53 -9.74
C ARG A 28 0.49 -9.20 -9.00
N GLU A 29 1.07 -8.18 -9.61
CA GLU A 29 1.06 -6.85 -9.03
C GLU A 29 -0.37 -6.27 -9.02
N GLY A 30 -0.86 -5.94 -7.83
CA GLY A 30 -2.02 -5.06 -7.67
C GLY A 30 -1.54 -3.62 -7.61
N ALA A 31 -2.12 -2.75 -8.44
CA ALA A 31 -1.83 -1.32 -8.44
C ALA A 31 -3.12 -0.54 -8.16
N HIS A 32 -3.06 0.35 -7.18
CA HIS A 32 -4.17 1.16 -6.72
C HIS A 32 -3.77 2.63 -6.64
N VAL A 33 -4.74 3.53 -6.75
CA VAL A 33 -4.54 4.97 -6.67
C VAL A 33 -5.35 5.55 -5.52
N PHE A 34 -4.72 6.41 -4.72
CA PHE A 34 -5.35 7.21 -3.69
C PHE A 34 -5.32 8.69 -4.08
N TYR A 35 -6.37 9.42 -3.77
CA TYR A 35 -6.43 10.88 -3.88
C TYR A 35 -6.61 11.49 -2.50
N VAL A 36 -5.60 12.21 -2.00
CA VAL A 36 -5.57 12.72 -0.62
C VAL A 36 -5.09 14.17 -0.62
N GLY A 37 -5.92 15.09 -0.13
CA GLY A 37 -5.52 16.50 0.03
C GLY A 37 -5.10 17.20 -1.26
N GLY A 38 -5.67 16.82 -2.40
CA GLY A 38 -5.31 17.38 -3.72
C GLY A 38 -4.20 16.62 -4.45
N GLU A 39 -3.59 15.63 -3.81
CA GLU A 39 -2.41 14.91 -4.30
C GLU A 39 -2.77 13.46 -4.67
N LEU A 40 -2.01 12.88 -5.62
CA LEU A 40 -2.22 11.52 -6.10
C LEU A 40 -1.12 10.58 -5.62
N PHE A 41 -1.50 9.39 -5.18
CA PHE A 41 -0.56 8.37 -4.73
C PHE A 41 -0.86 7.05 -5.41
N ARG A 42 0.16 6.33 -5.85
CA ARG A 42 0.07 4.98 -6.39
C ARG A 42 0.59 4.00 -5.35
N PHE A 43 -0.26 3.07 -4.93
CA PHE A 43 0.10 1.95 -4.09
C PHE A 43 0.26 0.69 -4.90
N ASN A 44 1.31 -0.06 -4.63
CA ASN A 44 1.59 -1.32 -5.29
C ASN A 44 1.75 -2.42 -4.24
N ILE A 45 1.12 -3.55 -4.50
CA ILE A 45 1.20 -4.76 -3.70
C ILE A 45 1.52 -5.95 -4.62
N LYS A 46 2.61 -6.66 -4.35
CA LYS A 46 3.07 -7.78 -5.19
C LYS A 46 3.52 -8.95 -4.33
N GLY A 47 3.02 -10.14 -4.63
CA GLY A 47 3.54 -11.38 -4.05
C GLY A 47 4.82 -11.80 -4.76
N SER A 48 5.80 -12.29 -4.01
CA SER A 48 7.00 -12.88 -4.58
C SER A 48 6.76 -14.37 -4.92
N GLU A 49 7.25 -14.78 -6.09
CA GLU A 49 7.22 -16.18 -6.55
C GLU A 49 8.42 -16.98 -6.05
N GLN A 50 9.55 -16.31 -5.83
CA GLN A 50 10.84 -16.93 -5.45
C GLN A 50 10.97 -17.11 -3.94
N SER A 51 10.30 -16.27 -3.16
CA SER A 51 10.30 -16.32 -1.70
C SER A 51 8.90 -15.95 -1.20
N PRO A 52 8.31 -16.68 -0.23
CA PRO A 52 6.96 -16.39 0.22
C PRO A 52 6.96 -15.07 1.02
N SER A 53 6.76 -13.96 0.31
CA SER A 53 6.76 -12.59 0.84
C SER A 53 5.88 -11.69 -0.01
N TYR A 54 5.43 -10.59 0.59
CA TYR A 54 4.70 -9.53 -0.10
C TYR A 54 5.47 -8.23 -0.03
N LYS A 55 5.60 -7.57 -1.19
CA LYS A 55 6.17 -6.25 -1.32
C LYS A 55 5.07 -5.21 -1.40
N PHE A 56 5.24 -4.13 -0.65
CA PHE A 56 4.34 -3.00 -0.55
C PHE A 56 5.12 -1.72 -0.82
N SER A 57 4.58 -0.84 -1.63
CA SER A 57 5.20 0.47 -1.86
C SER A 57 4.16 1.52 -2.21
N MET A 58 4.44 2.76 -1.82
CA MET A 58 3.62 3.91 -2.17
C MET A 58 4.48 4.94 -2.89
N SER A 59 4.03 5.39 -4.06
CA SER A 59 4.65 6.47 -4.82
C SER A 59 3.75 7.70 -4.85
N HIS A 60 4.27 8.88 -4.54
CA HIS A 60 3.59 10.17 -4.73
C HIS A 60 3.72 10.59 -6.19
N LEU A 61 2.60 10.65 -6.91
CA LEU A 61 2.55 11.01 -8.33
C LEU A 61 2.67 12.52 -8.48
N GLY A 62 3.79 12.98 -9.06
CA GLY A 62 4.08 14.40 -9.22
C GLY A 62 5.08 14.97 -8.20
N MET A 63 5.59 14.14 -7.28
CA MET A 63 6.74 14.51 -6.46
C MET A 63 8.00 14.60 -7.34
N VAL A 64 8.87 15.57 -7.05
CA VAL A 64 10.24 15.60 -7.58
C VAL A 64 11.15 14.86 -6.60
N GLU A 65 12.22 14.23 -7.08
CA GLU A 65 13.22 13.58 -6.21
C GLU A 65 13.69 14.55 -5.11
N GLY A 66 13.69 14.07 -3.87
CA GLY A 66 13.98 14.87 -2.67
C GLY A 66 13.45 14.19 -1.41
N GLU A 67 13.49 14.92 -0.29
CA GLU A 67 12.99 14.41 1.00
C GLU A 67 11.50 14.05 0.95
N PRO A 68 11.08 12.89 1.47
CA PRO A 68 9.69 12.46 1.45
C PRO A 68 8.79 13.49 2.17
N LYS A 69 7.70 13.88 1.52
CA LYS A 69 6.69 14.80 2.11
C LYS A 69 5.55 14.09 2.83
N TYR A 70 5.40 12.79 2.55
CA TYR A 70 4.31 11.97 3.03
C TYR A 70 4.84 10.61 3.49
N CYS A 71 4.17 10.04 4.48
CA CYS A 71 4.32 8.64 4.85
C CYS A 71 2.98 7.94 4.63
N TYR A 72 3.03 6.66 4.28
CA TYR A 72 1.87 5.79 4.36
C TYR A 72 2.00 4.87 5.58
N ASN A 73 0.88 4.63 6.25
CA ASN A 73 0.75 3.61 7.28
C ASN A 73 0.00 2.43 6.68
N LEU A 74 0.68 1.30 6.54
CA LEU A 74 0.09 0.02 6.17
C LEU A 74 -0.34 -0.70 7.44
N GLN A 75 -1.62 -1.03 7.55
CA GLN A 75 -2.15 -1.88 8.62
C GLN A 75 -2.57 -3.21 8.01
N ILE A 76 -2.09 -4.31 8.58
CA ILE A 76 -2.62 -5.65 8.30
C ILE A 76 -3.53 -6.01 9.47
N LEU A 77 -4.76 -6.40 9.13
CA LEU A 77 -5.82 -6.68 10.09
C LEU A 77 -6.11 -8.17 10.08
N ASP A 78 -6.37 -8.74 11.25
CA ASP A 78 -6.89 -10.09 11.34
C ASP A 78 -8.38 -10.10 10.96
N GLN A 79 -8.94 -11.30 10.88
CA GLN A 79 -10.38 -11.48 10.61
C GLN A 79 -11.16 -11.80 11.88
N SER A 80 -10.51 -11.73 13.06
CA SER A 80 -11.13 -12.11 14.32
C SER A 80 -11.85 -10.92 14.95
N GLU A 81 -12.80 -11.21 15.83
CA GLU A 81 -13.50 -10.18 16.62
C GLU A 81 -12.58 -9.46 17.60
N LEU A 82 -11.41 -10.03 17.90
CA LEU A 82 -10.41 -9.45 18.81
C LEU A 82 -9.63 -8.30 18.15
N GLY A 83 -9.67 -8.19 16.82
CA GLY A 83 -9.11 -7.06 16.08
C GLY A 83 -7.59 -6.95 16.17
N LEU A 84 -6.86 -8.08 16.15
CA LEU A 84 -5.41 -8.05 16.10
C LEU A 84 -4.96 -7.36 14.81
N GLN A 85 -4.02 -6.43 14.95
CA GLN A 85 -3.43 -5.73 13.82
C GLN A 85 -1.95 -5.47 14.06
N PHE A 86 -1.18 -5.40 12.99
CA PHE A 86 0.10 -4.72 13.03
C PHE A 86 0.13 -3.61 12.00
N SER A 87 0.87 -2.56 12.32
CA SER A 87 0.99 -1.39 11.45
C SER A 87 2.46 -1.05 11.22
N ILE A 88 2.79 -0.72 9.98
CA ILE A 88 4.13 -0.27 9.60
C ILE A 88 3.98 1.04 8.83
N THR A 89 4.71 2.05 9.27
CA THR A 89 4.79 3.35 8.59
C THR A 89 6.03 3.38 7.71
N GLN A 90 5.87 3.83 6.47
CA GLN A 90 6.93 3.95 5.48
C GLN A 90 6.80 5.25 4.71
N PRO A 91 7.92 5.88 4.30
CA PRO A 91 7.87 7.08 3.46
C PRO A 91 7.24 6.77 2.09
N CYS A 92 6.43 7.69 1.59
CA CYS A 92 6.01 7.69 0.20
C CYS A 92 7.20 8.09 -0.67
N GLN A 93 7.39 7.39 -1.78
CA GLN A 93 8.53 7.60 -2.66
C GLN A 93 8.16 8.47 -3.85
N CYS A 94 9.15 9.13 -4.45
CA CYS A 94 8.97 9.67 -5.79
C CYS A 94 8.73 8.50 -6.77
N LEU A 95 7.82 8.68 -7.74
CA LEU A 95 7.71 7.72 -8.83
C LEU A 95 9.01 7.77 -9.65
N SER A 96 9.81 6.71 -9.62
CA SER A 96 11.02 6.60 -10.42
C SER A 96 10.93 5.40 -11.38
N ASN A 97 11.57 5.51 -12.55
CA ASN A 97 11.65 4.42 -13.53
C ASN A 97 12.57 3.26 -13.07
N ARG A 98 13.28 3.40 -11.94
CA ARG A 98 14.28 2.43 -11.46
C ARG A 98 13.71 1.39 -10.49
N GLY A 99 12.40 1.42 -10.24
CA GLY A 99 11.75 0.58 -9.23
C GLY A 99 11.91 1.15 -7.82
N ASN A 100 11.08 0.66 -6.90
CA ASN A 100 11.01 1.16 -5.53
C ASN A 100 12.04 0.42 -4.65
N SER A 101 13.26 0.98 -4.54
CA SER A 101 14.37 0.39 -3.77
C SER A 101 14.03 0.16 -2.29
N ASN A 102 13.21 1.03 -1.71
CA ASN A 102 12.76 0.93 -0.30
C ASN A 102 11.33 0.37 -0.17
N ALA A 103 10.88 -0.47 -1.12
CA ALA A 103 9.63 -1.19 -0.96
C ALA A 103 9.68 -2.06 0.32
N LEU A 104 8.63 -1.97 1.14
CA LEU A 104 8.48 -2.77 2.34
C LEU A 104 8.22 -4.22 1.94
N SER A 105 9.07 -5.14 2.39
CA SER A 105 8.89 -6.57 2.16
C SER A 105 8.50 -7.26 3.46
N ILE A 106 7.30 -7.84 3.52
CA ILE A 106 6.82 -8.59 4.67
C ILE A 106 6.86 -10.08 4.33
N PRO A 107 7.60 -10.91 5.08
CA PRO A 107 7.57 -12.36 4.93
C PRO A 107 6.17 -12.91 5.16
N TYR A 108 5.79 -13.94 4.39
CA TYR A 108 4.46 -14.54 4.51
C TYR A 108 4.21 -15.14 5.90
N GLU A 109 5.23 -15.65 6.59
CA GLU A 109 5.06 -16.16 7.96
C GLU A 109 4.55 -15.10 8.94
N MET A 110 4.86 -13.81 8.71
CA MET A 110 4.30 -12.72 9.50
C MET A 110 2.85 -12.40 9.13
N LEU A 111 2.45 -12.66 7.89
CA LEU A 111 1.08 -12.45 7.39
C LEU A 111 0.18 -13.65 7.70
N ARG A 112 0.74 -14.85 7.80
CA ARG A 112 0.03 -16.12 7.97
C ARG A 112 -0.99 -16.10 9.12
N PRO A 113 -0.70 -15.53 10.30
CA PRO A 113 -1.70 -15.43 11.38
C PRO A 113 -2.94 -14.59 10.99
N PHE A 114 -2.78 -13.59 10.12
CA PHE A 114 -3.83 -12.68 9.68
C PHE A 114 -4.65 -13.24 8.50
N VAL A 115 -4.12 -14.27 7.82
CA VAL A 115 -4.81 -15.00 6.75
C VAL A 115 -5.79 -16.02 7.35
N GLY A 116 -5.41 -16.64 8.48
CA GLY A 116 -6.18 -17.67 9.16
C GLY A 116 -6.45 -18.87 8.24
N GLU A 117 -7.69 -19.36 8.24
CA GLU A 117 -8.16 -20.46 7.38
C GLU A 117 -8.59 -19.99 5.98
N THR A 118 -8.46 -18.70 5.68
CA THR A 118 -8.88 -18.14 4.39
C THR A 118 -7.74 -18.12 3.38
N SER A 119 -8.01 -17.60 2.17
CA SER A 119 -6.98 -17.29 1.18
C SER A 119 -6.69 -15.79 1.06
N TYR A 120 -7.03 -15.00 2.08
CA TYR A 120 -6.93 -13.53 2.02
C TYR A 120 -6.41 -12.93 3.33
N PHE A 121 -5.66 -11.83 3.24
CA PHE A 121 -5.50 -10.93 4.37
C PHE A 121 -6.21 -9.60 4.12
N ASN A 122 -6.68 -8.99 5.20
CA ASN A 122 -7.25 -7.65 5.19
C ASN A 122 -6.16 -6.61 5.41
N TYR A 123 -6.25 -5.47 4.74
CA TYR A 123 -5.34 -4.36 4.97
C TYR A 123 -6.04 -3.00 4.86
N LYS A 124 -5.46 -2.00 5.54
CA LYS A 124 -5.82 -0.58 5.42
C LYS A 124 -4.59 0.23 5.06
N ILE A 125 -4.81 1.33 4.36
CA ILE A 125 -3.78 2.32 4.06
C ILE A 125 -4.25 3.67 4.57
N ASN A 126 -3.40 4.33 5.35
CA ASN A 126 -3.54 5.75 5.64
C ASN A 126 -2.35 6.52 5.06
N ILE A 127 -2.54 7.77 4.66
CA ILE A 127 -1.48 8.64 4.12
C ILE A 127 -1.44 9.91 4.97
N VAL A 128 -0.27 10.21 5.52
CA VAL A 128 -0.06 11.35 6.41
C VAL A 128 1.05 12.25 5.86
N LYS A 129 0.84 13.56 5.97
CA LYS A 129 1.86 14.56 5.62
C LYS A 129 2.90 14.64 6.73
N ILE A 130 4.18 14.62 6.38
CA ILE A 130 5.26 14.81 7.35
C ILE A 130 5.25 16.29 7.76
N GLN A 131 5.08 16.55 9.06
CA GLN A 131 5.20 17.90 9.59
C GLN A 131 6.68 18.29 9.61
N VAL A 132 7.06 19.28 8.82
CA VAL A 132 8.37 19.92 8.95
C VAL A 132 8.27 20.88 10.13
N THR A 133 8.85 20.51 11.26
CA THR A 133 9.11 21.47 12.34
C THR A 133 10.24 22.39 11.89
N ASN A 134 9.94 23.68 11.76
CA ASN A 134 10.93 24.74 11.53
C ASN A 134 11.78 24.99 12.77
#